data_AF-A0A944KK72-F1
#
_entry.id   AF-A0A944KK72-F1
#
_cell.length_a   1.000
_cell.length_b   1.000
_cell.length_c   1.000
_cell.angle_alpha   90.00
_cell.angle_beta   90.00
_cell.angle_gamma   90.00
#
_symmetry.space_group_name_H-M   'P 1'
#
loop_
_entity.id
_entity.type
_entity.pdbx_description
1 polymer ?
#
loop_
_entity_poly.entity_id
_entity_poly.type
_entity_poly.pdbx_seq_one_letter_code
_entity_poly.pdbx_strand_id
1 'polypeptide(L)'
;MQKRLLSIIRRVAPSGSDGITDDELYPMYVADALTAGWVVPTPQSLRSRRSELVRAGAVRHSGKYGRTVSGRKSRRWVASS
;
A
#
# COMPACT_ATOMS: atom_id res chain seq x y z
N MET A 1 4.68 -7.85 -10.92
CA MET A 1 4.70 -6.54 -10.25
C MET A 1 3.63 -6.37 -9.16
N GLN A 2 2.34 -6.65 -9.40
CA GLN A 2 1.26 -6.56 -8.39
C GLN A 2 1.51 -7.34 -7.09
N LYS A 3 2.06 -8.56 -7.19
CA LYS A 3 2.34 -9.44 -6.03
C LYS A 3 3.28 -8.81 -4.98
N ARG A 4 4.12 -7.84 -5.36
CA ARG A 4 5.08 -7.19 -4.43
C ARG A 4 4.42 -6.17 -3.53
N LEU A 5 3.59 -5.30 -4.10
CA LEU A 5 2.83 -4.35 -3.29
C LEU A 5 1.98 -5.09 -2.25
N LEU A 6 1.37 -6.21 -2.65
CA LEU A 6 0.66 -7.09 -1.72
C LEU A 6 1.57 -7.71 -0.65
N SER A 7 2.77 -8.18 -1.02
CA SER A 7 3.76 -8.70 -0.07
C SER A 7 4.16 -7.65 0.97
N ILE A 8 4.41 -6.41 0.55
CA ILE A 8 4.73 -5.30 1.46
C ILE A 8 3.55 -5.07 2.39
N ILE A 9 2.33 -4.91 1.86
CA ILE A 9 1.12 -4.69 2.66
C ILE A 9 0.90 -5.83 3.65
N ARG A 10 1.07 -7.09 3.26
CA ARG A 10 0.95 -8.24 4.18
C ARG A 10 1.93 -8.18 5.34
N ARG A 11 3.16 -7.71 5.10
CA ARG A 11 4.19 -7.57 6.12
C ARG A 11 3.92 -6.42 7.10
N VAL A 12 3.43 -5.29 6.59
CA VAL A 12 3.38 -4.02 7.35
C VAL A 12 1.96 -3.66 7.83
N ALA A 13 0.95 -4.22 7.18
CA ALA A 13 -0.46 -4.00 7.44
C ALA A 13 -1.26 -5.32 7.25
N PRO A 14 -0.96 -6.35 8.05
CA PRO A 14 -1.71 -7.61 8.02
C PRO A 14 -3.18 -7.41 8.40
N SER A 15 -4.02 -8.42 8.12
CA SER A 15 -5.42 -8.39 8.57
C SER A 15 -5.49 -8.22 10.09
N GLY A 16 -6.36 -7.31 10.55
CA GLY A 16 -6.50 -6.97 11.97
C GLY A 16 -5.62 -5.81 12.46
N SER A 17 -4.69 -5.30 11.65
CA SER A 17 -3.93 -4.09 12.00
C SER A 17 -4.72 -2.81 11.70
N ASP A 18 -4.17 -1.67 12.12
CA ASP A 18 -4.71 -0.35 11.81
C ASP A 18 -4.65 0.03 10.32
N GLY A 19 -3.92 -0.77 9.53
CA GLY A 19 -3.65 -0.53 8.13
C GLY A 19 -2.52 0.46 7.88
N ILE A 20 -2.29 0.78 6.61
CA ILE A 20 -1.27 1.71 6.14
C ILE A 20 -1.84 2.65 5.07
N THR A 21 -1.48 3.92 5.09
CA THR A 21 -1.84 4.88 4.04
C THR A 21 -0.95 4.73 2.81
N ASP A 22 -1.39 5.26 1.66
CA ASP A 22 -0.59 5.26 0.44
C ASP A 22 0.72 6.05 0.61
N ASP A 23 0.72 7.12 1.42
CA ASP A 23 1.91 7.94 1.72
C ASP A 23 2.94 7.16 2.55
N GLU A 24 2.49 6.42 3.56
CA GLU A 24 3.35 5.55 4.38
C GLU A 24 3.87 4.36 3.56
N LEU A 25 3.05 3.82 2.65
CA LEU A 25 3.39 2.65 1.82
C LEU A 25 4.36 2.98 0.69
N TYR A 26 4.29 4.19 0.13
CA TYR A 26 5.11 4.62 -1.00
C TYR A 26 6.62 4.48 -0.80
N PRO A 27 7.25 5.01 0.28
CA PRO A 27 8.69 4.86 0.48
C PRO A 27 9.12 3.39 0.60
N MET A 28 8.27 2.55 1.19
CA MET A 28 8.54 1.11 1.30
C MET A 28 8.54 0.43 -0.07
N TYR A 29 7.61 0.83 -0.95
CA TYR A 29 7.54 0.29 -2.31
C TYR A 29 8.70 0.76 -3.20
N VAL A 30 9.15 2.01 -3.02
CA VAL A 30 10.35 2.54 -3.68
C VAL A 30 11.60 1.78 -3.20
N ALA A 31 11.77 1.58 -1.90
CA ALA A 31 12.91 0.85 -1.34
C ALA A 31 12.98 -0.61 -1.82
N ASP A 32 11.83 -1.28 -1.91
CA ASP A 32 11.72 -2.65 -2.48
C ASP A 32 12.14 -2.69 -3.96
N ALA A 33 11.69 -1.69 -4.74
CA ALA A 33 12.06 -1.59 -6.16
C ALA A 33 13.56 -1.34 -6.34
N LEU A 34 14.15 -0.41 -5.57
CA LEU A 34 15.58 -0.10 -5.63
C LEU A 34 16.44 -1.29 -5.24
N THR A 35 16.15 -1.93 -4.11
CA THR A 35 16.90 -3.10 -3.60
C THR A 35 16.95 -4.22 -4.62
N ALA A 36 15.85 -4.43 -5.34
CA ALA A 36 15.76 -5.52 -6.29
C ALA A 36 16.17 -5.11 -7.74
N GLY A 37 16.59 -3.85 -7.96
CA GLY A 37 17.09 -3.37 -9.26
C GLY A 37 16.00 -3.08 -10.31
N TRP A 38 14.80 -2.67 -9.88
CA TRP A 38 13.65 -2.45 -10.76
C TRP A 38 13.34 -0.97 -10.97
N VAL A 39 12.48 -0.72 -11.96
CA VAL A 39 11.90 0.61 -12.20
C VAL A 39 11.20 1.11 -10.94
N VAL A 40 11.62 2.30 -10.48
CA VAL A 40 11.05 2.96 -9.31
C VAL A 40 9.58 3.30 -9.58
N PRO A 41 8.64 2.88 -8.72
CA PRO A 41 7.24 3.19 -8.90
C PRO A 41 6.98 4.68 -8.67
N THR A 42 6.01 5.24 -9.41
CA THR A 42 5.45 6.57 -9.11
C THR A 42 4.29 6.45 -8.11
N PRO A 43 3.90 7.54 -7.42
CA PRO A 43 2.74 7.52 -6.51
C PRO A 43 1.45 7.11 -7.23
N GLN A 44 1.28 7.52 -8.50
CA GLN A 44 0.14 7.12 -9.31
C GLN A 44 0.15 5.63 -9.64
N SER A 45 1.32 5.05 -9.93
CA SER A 45 1.44 3.61 -10.16
C SER A 45 1.13 2.79 -8.91
N LEU A 46 1.49 3.27 -7.72
CA LEU A 46 1.11 2.67 -6.44
C LEU A 46 -0.42 2.68 -6.29
N ARG A 47 -1.06 3.85 -6.49
CA ARG A 47 -2.51 3.98 -6.36
C ARG A 47 -3.29 3.08 -7.33
N SER A 48 -2.81 2.94 -8.58
CA SER A 48 -3.39 2.01 -9.57
C SER A 48 -3.29 0.57 -9.09
N ARG A 49 -2.08 0.12 -8.74
CA ARG A 49 -1.83 -1.26 -8.29
C ARG A 49 -2.59 -1.61 -7.02
N ARG A 50 -2.65 -0.69 -6.05
CA ARG A 50 -3.48 -0.86 -4.86
C ARG A 50 -4.97 -0.98 -5.24
N SER A 51 -5.46 -0.15 -6.16
CA SER A 51 -6.85 -0.25 -6.61
C SER A 51 -7.14 -1.60 -7.27
N GLU A 52 -6.20 -2.13 -8.05
CA GLU A 52 -6.30 -3.47 -8.64
C GLU A 52 -6.35 -4.55 -7.55
N LEU A 53 -5.48 -4.46 -6.53
CA LEU A 53 -5.50 -5.38 -5.38
C LEU A 53 -6.81 -5.31 -4.58
N VAL A 54 -7.43 -4.13 -4.48
CA VAL A 54 -8.75 -3.96 -3.86
C VAL A 54 -9.84 -4.62 -4.70
N ARG A 55 -9.84 -4.43 -6.02
CA ARG A 55 -10.79 -5.10 -6.93
C ARG A 55 -10.64 -6.63 -6.90
N ALA A 56 -9.41 -7.11 -6.76
CA ALA A 56 -9.10 -8.53 -6.62
C ALA A 56 -9.40 -9.09 -5.21
N GLY A 57 -9.86 -8.27 -4.26
CA GLY A 57 -10.17 -8.70 -2.90
C GLY A 57 -8.95 -9.00 -2.02
N ALA A 58 -7.73 -8.77 -2.50
CA ALA A 58 -6.49 -9.05 -1.76
C ALA A 58 -6.11 -7.95 -0.75
N VAL A 59 -6.64 -6.75 -0.93
CA VAL A 59 -6.47 -5.60 -0.03
C VAL A 59 -7.84 -4.99 0.24
N ARG A 60 -8.08 -4.49 1.44
CA ARG A 60 -9.32 -3.79 1.78
C ARG A 60 -9.04 -2.54 2.61
N HIS A 61 -10.01 -1.63 2.64
CA HIS A 61 -9.98 -0.51 3.58
C HIS A 61 -10.08 -1.08 5.00
N SER A 62 -9.25 -0.59 5.93
CA SER A 62 -9.26 -1.03 7.33
C SER A 62 -10.44 -0.48 8.12
N GLY A 63 -11.25 0.41 7.53
CA GLY A 63 -12.25 1.21 8.23
C GLY A 63 -11.66 2.47 8.89
N LYS A 64 -10.33 2.57 8.99
CA LYS A 64 -9.63 3.69 9.61
C LYS A 64 -9.09 4.68 8.57
N TYR A 65 -8.88 5.91 9.02
CA TYR A 65 -8.23 6.97 8.25
C TYR A 65 -6.96 7.42 8.96
N GLY A 66 -5.90 7.64 8.20
CA GLY A 66 -4.67 8.29 8.65
C GLY A 66 -4.59 9.72 8.10
N ARG A 67 -3.56 10.47 8.51
CA ARG A 67 -3.23 11.76 7.91
C ARG A 67 -2.05 11.60 6.96
N THR A 68 -2.15 12.21 5.79
CA THR A 68 -1.02 12.42 4.86
C THR A 68 -0.01 13.39 5.48
N VAL A 69 1.17 13.50 4.85
CA VAL A 69 2.17 14.53 5.21
C VAL A 69 1.56 15.95 5.12
N SER A 70 0.67 16.18 4.17
CA SER A 70 -0.07 17.44 4.00
C SER A 70 -1.23 17.65 5.00
N GLY A 71 -1.44 16.74 5.95
CA GLY A 71 -2.52 16.80 6.94
C GLY A 71 -3.89 16.33 6.44
N ARG A 72 -4.05 16.05 5.14
CA ARG A 72 -5.31 15.52 4.55
C ARG A 72 -5.59 14.10 5.05
N LYS A 73 -6.87 13.77 5.23
CA LYS A 73 -7.31 12.39 5.55
C LYS A 73 -7.02 11.45 4.38
N SER A 74 -6.45 10.29 4.68
CA SER A 74 -6.20 9.21 3.73
C SER A 74 -6.70 7.88 4.28
N ARG A 75 -7.19 7.01 3.40
CA ARG A 75 -7.65 5.67 3.79
C ARG A 75 -6.46 4.82 4.21
N ARG A 76 -6.64 4.01 5.25
CA ARG A 76 -5.67 2.98 5.63
C ARG A 76 -6.08 1.64 5.03
N TRP A 77 -5.11 0.94 4.46
CA TRP A 77 -5.30 -0.32 3.75
C TRP A 77 -4.70 -1.48 4.53
N VAL A 78 -5.37 -2.62 4.53
CA VAL A 78 -4.87 -3.87 5.12
C VAL A 78 -4.92 -4.98 4.10
N ALA A 79 -4.04 -5.96 4.24
CA ALA A 79 -4.19 -7.21 3.52
C ALA A 79 -5.49 -7.90 3.93
N SER A 80 -6.19 -8.46 2.94
CA SER A 80 -7.26 -9.41 3.22
C SER A 80 -6.66 -10.70 3.78
N SER A 81 -7.44 -11.39 4.62
CA SER A 81 -7.08 -12.68 5.21
C SER A 81 -6.93 -13.75 4.15
#